data_AF-A0A833T278-F1
#
_entry.id   AF-A0A833T278-F1
#
_cell.length_a   1.000
_cell.length_b   1.000
_cell.length_c   1.000
_cell.angle_alpha   90.00
_cell.angle_beta   90.00
_cell.angle_gamma   90.00
#
_symmetry.space_group_name_H-M   'P 1'
#
loop_
_entity.id
_entity.type
_entity.pdbx_description
1 polymer ?
#
loop_
_entity_poly.entity_id
_entity_poly.type
_entity_poly.pdbx_seq_one_letter_code
_entity_poly.pdbx_strand_id
1 'polypeptide(L)'
;ADGNYLQPFAVNDLDIYSGESYSVLITTDQDPSKNYWLSLGVRGRLPATPPALTILNYQPISASKFPTSPPPVTPRWNDYDHSKTFSKSIFALMGSPKPPKSYDRRITLLNTQNKIDGFTKWAINNVSLALPPTPYLGSIKYGLRNAFDQKSPPENFPNNYDVMKPPINPNSTTGSGVYMFGLNTTVDVILQN
;
A
#
# COMPACT_ATOMS: atom_id res chain seq x y z
N ALA A 1 10.90 -7.67 -3.72
CA ALA A 1 9.98 -6.72 -3.05
C ALA A 1 9.65 -7.28 -1.68
N ASP A 2 9.65 -6.44 -0.65
CA ASP A 2 9.22 -6.80 0.72
C ASP A 2 9.89 -8.06 1.27
N GLY A 3 11.21 -8.10 1.15
CA GLY A 3 12.05 -9.22 1.60
C GLY A 3 11.97 -10.48 0.72
N ASN A 4 11.19 -10.48 -0.36
CA ASN A 4 11.00 -11.62 -1.26
C ASN A 4 11.58 -11.37 -2.66
N TYR A 5 12.02 -12.44 -3.32
CA TYR A 5 12.53 -12.38 -4.69
C TYR A 5 11.39 -12.35 -5.71
N LEU A 6 11.57 -11.52 -6.74
CA LEU A 6 10.65 -11.40 -7.86
C LEU A 6 11.25 -12.07 -9.09
N GLN A 7 10.39 -12.51 -10.01
CA GLN A 7 10.81 -12.77 -11.38
C GLN A 7 11.43 -11.48 -11.94
N PRO A 8 12.70 -11.47 -12.39
CA PRO A 8 13.32 -10.24 -12.86
C PRO A 8 12.62 -9.67 -14.09
N PHE A 9 12.45 -8.35 -14.10
CA PHE A 9 11.97 -7.57 -15.24
C PHE A 9 12.66 -6.20 -15.25
N ALA A 10 12.76 -5.59 -16.42
CA ALA A 10 13.37 -4.27 -16.59
C ALA A 10 12.29 -3.19 -16.68
N VAL A 11 12.57 -2.03 -16.08
CA VAL A 11 11.71 -0.84 -16.11
C VAL A 11 12.57 0.41 -16.22
N ASN A 12 11.99 1.50 -16.75
CA ASN A 12 12.64 2.81 -16.81
C ASN A 12 12.44 3.61 -15.51
N ASP A 13 11.33 3.36 -14.83
CA ASP A 13 10.92 3.96 -13.57
C ASP A 13 10.02 2.96 -12.80
N LEU A 14 9.79 3.21 -11.52
CA LEU A 14 8.90 2.39 -10.69
C LEU A 14 8.07 3.27 -9.76
N ASP A 15 6.83 2.86 -9.51
CA ASP A 15 6.00 3.41 -8.44
C ASP A 15 6.33 2.68 -7.13
N ILE A 16 6.43 3.42 -6.02
CA ILE A 16 6.63 2.87 -4.68
C ILE A 16 5.67 3.55 -3.71
N TYR A 17 4.93 2.75 -2.94
CA TYR A 17 3.98 3.23 -1.94
C TYR A 17 4.53 3.03 -0.51
N SER A 18 3.97 3.77 0.43
CA SER A 18 4.39 3.72 1.83
C SER A 18 4.25 2.30 2.41
N GLY A 19 5.34 1.77 2.94
CA GLY A 19 5.42 0.41 3.51
C GLY A 19 6.03 -0.62 2.56
N GLU A 20 6.12 -0.32 1.27
CA GLU A 20 6.78 -1.18 0.29
C GLU A 20 8.31 -0.98 0.30
N SER A 21 9.02 -2.01 -0.16
CA SER A 21 10.46 -2.02 -0.32
C SER A 21 10.88 -2.81 -1.57
N TYR A 22 11.85 -2.27 -2.32
CA TYR A 22 12.35 -2.87 -3.55
C TYR A 22 13.88 -2.91 -3.55
N SER A 23 14.42 -3.92 -4.24
CA SER A 23 15.82 -3.93 -4.68
C SER A 23 15.83 -3.83 -6.20
N VAL A 24 16.65 -2.92 -6.71
CA VAL A 24 16.80 -2.66 -8.15
C VAL A 24 18.27 -2.79 -8.49
N LEU A 25 18.56 -3.42 -9.63
CA LEU A 25 19.91 -3.48 -10.19
C LEU A 25 20.00 -2.49 -11.34
N ILE A 26 21.11 -1.76 -11.38
CA ILE A 26 21.47 -0.88 -12.49
C ILE A 26 22.82 -1.34 -13.05
N THR A 27 23.00 -1.19 -14.35
CA THR A 27 24.28 -1.34 -15.02
C THR A 27 24.77 0.04 -15.43
N THR A 28 26.00 0.42 -15.04
CA THR A 28 26.57 1.73 -15.35
C THR A 28 27.25 1.71 -16.72
N ASP A 29 26.45 1.56 -17.78
CA ASP A 29 26.88 1.39 -19.17
C ASP A 29 26.75 2.67 -20.02
N GLN A 30 26.26 3.75 -19.43
CA GLN A 30 26.11 5.05 -20.10
C GLN A 30 27.46 5.77 -20.26
N ASP A 31 27.49 6.87 -21.02
CA ASP A 31 28.70 7.68 -21.26
C ASP A 31 29.44 7.99 -19.95
N PRO A 32 30.66 7.45 -19.76
CA PRO A 32 31.39 7.52 -18.50
C PRO A 32 32.01 8.90 -18.24
N SER A 33 31.83 9.87 -19.14
CA SER A 33 32.27 11.27 -18.99
C SER A 33 31.19 12.23 -18.43
N LYS A 34 30.01 11.68 -18.08
CA LYS A 34 28.84 12.42 -17.57
C LYS A 34 28.31 11.84 -16.25
N ASN A 35 27.70 12.72 -15.47
CA ASN A 35 26.87 12.36 -14.32
C ASN A 35 25.40 12.24 -14.74
N TYR A 36 24.58 11.54 -13.97
CA TYR A 36 23.15 11.32 -14.28
C TYR A 36 22.23 11.67 -13.11
N TRP A 37 21.01 12.10 -13.41
CA TRP A 37 20.00 12.41 -12.41
C TRP A 37 19.31 11.15 -11.88
N LEU A 38 19.14 11.09 -10.56
CA LEU A 38 18.12 10.29 -9.90
C LEU A 38 17.04 11.24 -9.39
N SER A 39 15.78 10.90 -9.65
CA SER A 39 14.63 11.76 -9.36
C SER A 39 13.52 10.96 -8.71
N LEU A 40 12.94 11.47 -7.63
CA LEU A 40 11.79 10.91 -6.93
C LEU A 40 10.69 11.97 -6.88
N GLY A 41 9.57 11.71 -7.57
CA GLY A 41 8.44 12.65 -7.66
C GLY A 41 7.13 12.07 -7.13
N VAL A 42 6.19 12.96 -6.83
CA VAL A 42 4.88 12.58 -6.27
C VAL A 42 3.94 12.05 -7.35
N ARG A 43 3.36 10.88 -7.09
CA ARG A 43 2.31 10.24 -7.89
C ARG A 43 1.13 9.82 -7.01
N GLY A 44 -0.03 9.54 -7.62
CA GLY A 44 -1.25 9.12 -6.91
C GLY A 44 -2.09 10.25 -6.28
N ARG A 45 -1.55 11.47 -6.20
CA ARG A 45 -2.25 12.71 -5.82
C ARG A 45 -1.74 13.88 -6.63
N LEU A 46 -2.53 14.94 -6.76
CA LEU A 46 -2.09 16.19 -7.40
C LEU A 46 -0.81 16.69 -6.70
N PRO A 47 0.34 16.76 -7.40
CA PRO A 47 1.61 17.12 -6.77
C PRO A 47 1.59 18.57 -6.29
N ALA A 48 2.01 18.78 -5.04
CA ALA A 48 2.25 20.09 -4.44
C ALA A 48 3.65 20.17 -3.82
N THR A 49 4.54 19.26 -4.23
CA THR A 49 5.90 19.12 -3.69
C THR A 49 6.87 18.92 -4.85
N PRO A 50 8.00 19.66 -4.90
CA PRO A 50 9.04 19.43 -5.90
C PRO A 50 9.61 18.01 -5.83
N PRO A 51 10.11 17.45 -6.95
CA PRO A 51 10.80 16.16 -6.91
C PRO A 51 12.09 16.27 -6.08
N ALA A 52 12.39 15.20 -5.34
CA ALA A 52 13.68 15.04 -4.68
C ALA A 52 14.71 14.56 -5.72
N LEU A 53 15.89 15.19 -5.73
CA LEU A 53 16.93 14.96 -6.73
C LEU A 53 18.25 14.57 -6.07
N THR A 54 18.97 13.65 -6.70
CA THR A 54 20.37 13.38 -6.40
C THR A 54 21.11 12.96 -7.68
N ILE A 55 22.42 12.80 -7.61
CA ILE A 55 23.28 12.50 -8.75
C ILE A 55 23.85 11.09 -8.62
N LEU A 56 23.65 10.27 -9.66
CA LEU A 56 24.48 9.10 -9.91
C LEU A 56 25.81 9.58 -10.51
N ASN A 57 26.84 9.63 -9.66
CA ASN A 57 28.16 10.13 -10.03
C ASN A 57 29.04 9.03 -10.64
N TYR A 58 29.47 9.24 -11.89
CA TYR A 58 30.42 8.35 -12.56
C TYR A 58 31.85 8.80 -12.26
N GLN A 59 32.62 7.97 -11.55
CA GLN A 59 33.99 8.33 -11.19
C GLN A 59 34.93 8.24 -12.41
N PRO A 60 35.94 9.13 -12.54
CA PRO A 60 36.39 10.12 -11.54
C PRO A 60 35.79 11.53 -11.69
N ILE A 61 34.64 11.69 -12.35
CA ILE A 61 34.02 13.02 -12.56
C ILE A 61 33.69 13.67 -11.22
N SER A 62 33.93 14.98 -11.10
CA SER A 62 33.49 15.74 -9.93
C SER A 62 31.96 15.68 -9.75
N ALA A 63 31.51 15.43 -8.51
CA ALA A 63 30.08 15.46 -8.17
C ALA A 63 29.43 16.83 -8.37
N SER A 64 30.21 17.92 -8.43
CA SER A 64 29.72 19.27 -8.73
C SER A 64 29.42 19.50 -10.21
N LYS A 65 29.83 18.58 -11.09
CA LYS A 65 29.48 18.63 -12.52
C LYS A 65 28.06 18.09 -12.69
N PHE A 66 27.09 18.98 -12.92
CA PHE A 66 25.72 18.56 -13.15
C PHE A 66 25.56 17.73 -14.44
N PRO A 67 24.59 16.80 -14.48
CA PRO A 67 24.16 16.18 -15.73
C PRO A 67 23.78 17.22 -16.78
N THR A 68 24.05 16.94 -18.06
CA THR A 68 23.77 17.88 -19.16
C THR A 68 22.29 17.98 -19.51
N SER A 69 21.52 16.95 -19.22
CA SER A 69 20.06 16.93 -19.38
C SER A 69 19.36 17.43 -18.12
N PRO A 70 18.12 17.96 -18.23
CA PRO A 70 17.29 18.18 -17.07
C PRO A 70 17.00 16.86 -16.33
N PRO A 71 16.57 16.91 -15.05
CA PRO A 71 16.03 15.74 -14.37
C PRO A 71 14.88 15.11 -15.15
N PRO A 72 14.69 13.78 -15.08
CA PRO A 72 13.57 13.13 -15.74
C PRO A 72 12.24 13.66 -15.16
N VAL A 73 11.27 13.87 -16.06
CA VAL A 73 9.93 14.33 -15.70
C VAL A 73 9.17 13.16 -15.07
N THR A 74 8.66 13.35 -13.84
CA THR A 74 7.83 12.35 -13.17
C THR A 74 6.59 12.03 -14.03
N PRO A 75 6.24 10.74 -14.22
CA PRO A 75 5.00 10.38 -14.90
C PRO A 75 3.77 11.07 -14.30
N ARG A 76 2.78 11.37 -15.13
CA ARG A 76 1.62 12.21 -14.75
C ARG A 76 0.86 11.60 -13.56
N TRP A 77 0.73 12.32 -12.44
CA TRP A 77 0.24 11.80 -11.16
C TRP A 77 -1.04 10.93 -11.18
N ASN A 78 -1.99 11.23 -12.07
CA ASN A 78 -3.29 10.56 -12.21
C ASN A 78 -3.37 9.57 -13.40
N ASP A 79 -2.24 9.23 -14.01
CA ASP A 79 -2.17 8.15 -15.00
C ASP A 79 -2.13 6.79 -14.29
N TYR A 80 -3.30 6.31 -13.87
CA TYR A 80 -3.39 5.04 -13.13
C TYR A 80 -3.12 3.81 -14.01
N ASP A 81 -3.10 3.94 -15.33
CA ASP A 81 -2.80 2.82 -16.22
C ASP A 81 -1.30 2.55 -16.28
N HIS A 82 -0.46 3.59 -16.22
CA HIS A 82 0.99 3.46 -15.95
C HIS A 82 1.24 2.68 -14.65
N SER A 83 0.62 3.14 -13.55
CA SER A 83 0.80 2.51 -12.23
C SER A 83 0.34 1.06 -12.21
N LYS A 84 -0.84 0.75 -12.80
CA LYS A 84 -1.33 -0.63 -12.92
C LYS A 84 -0.42 -1.49 -13.78
N THR A 85 0.19 -0.94 -14.82
CA THR A 85 1.10 -1.69 -15.70
C THR A 85 2.32 -2.15 -14.92
N PHE A 86 2.93 -1.25 -14.13
CA PHE A 86 4.02 -1.62 -13.21
C PHE A 86 3.57 -2.62 -12.13
N SER A 87 2.46 -2.36 -11.42
CA SER A 87 2.01 -3.29 -10.36
C SER A 87 1.69 -4.69 -10.89
N LYS A 88 1.20 -4.80 -12.14
CA LYS A 88 0.89 -6.08 -12.78
C LYS A 88 2.11 -6.82 -13.33
N SER A 89 3.29 -6.20 -13.39
CA SER A 89 4.52 -6.89 -13.80
C SER A 89 5.23 -7.59 -12.64
N ILE A 90 4.77 -7.40 -11.41
CA ILE A 90 5.34 -8.01 -10.20
C ILE A 90 4.85 -9.45 -10.09
N PHE A 91 5.74 -10.40 -10.38
CA PHE A 91 5.52 -11.84 -10.18
C PHE A 91 6.56 -12.41 -9.21
N ALA A 92 6.15 -13.40 -8.42
CA ALA A 92 7.07 -14.16 -7.58
C ALA A 92 8.11 -14.89 -8.45
N LEU A 93 9.34 -15.02 -7.93
CA LEU A 93 10.38 -15.80 -8.60
C LEU A 93 9.93 -17.26 -8.79
N MET A 94 10.32 -17.89 -9.90
CA MET A 94 10.09 -19.31 -10.11
C MET A 94 10.64 -20.14 -8.94
N GLY A 95 9.79 -21.00 -8.37
CA GLY A 95 10.14 -21.83 -7.21
C GLY A 95 9.71 -21.23 -5.86
N SER A 96 9.22 -19.99 -5.82
CA SER A 96 8.60 -19.44 -4.61
C SER A 96 7.38 -20.26 -4.15
N PRO A 97 7.08 -20.28 -2.84
CA PRO A 97 5.90 -20.96 -2.30
C PRO A 97 4.62 -20.53 -3.02
N LYS A 98 3.80 -21.50 -3.42
CA LYS A 98 2.49 -21.25 -4.01
C LYS A 98 1.45 -21.06 -2.92
N PRO A 99 0.43 -20.20 -3.12
CA PRO A 99 -0.66 -20.09 -2.17
C PRO A 99 -1.43 -21.41 -2.06
N PRO A 100 -2.11 -21.68 -0.93
CA PRO A 100 -3.10 -22.75 -0.84
C PRO A 100 -4.15 -22.63 -1.96
N LYS A 101 -4.66 -23.75 -2.47
CA LYS A 101 -5.62 -23.79 -3.59
C LYS A 101 -7.05 -23.39 -3.20
N SER A 102 -7.34 -23.38 -1.91
CA SER A 102 -8.65 -23.06 -1.33
C SER A 102 -8.46 -22.21 -0.08
N TYR A 103 -9.47 -21.41 0.24
CA TYR A 103 -9.55 -20.65 1.49
C TYR A 103 -10.59 -21.31 2.42
N ASP A 104 -10.39 -21.18 3.72
CA ASP A 104 -11.35 -21.61 4.75
C ASP A 104 -12.34 -20.49 5.08
N ARG A 105 -11.88 -19.23 4.97
CA ARG A 105 -12.68 -18.04 5.24
C ARG A 105 -12.36 -16.93 4.23
N ARG A 106 -13.36 -16.13 3.88
CA ARG A 106 -13.19 -14.96 3.03
C ARG A 106 -13.84 -13.74 3.67
N ILE A 107 -13.11 -12.65 3.72
CA ILE A 107 -13.54 -11.36 4.26
C ILE A 107 -13.48 -10.32 3.14
N THR A 108 -14.52 -9.51 3.02
CA THR A 108 -14.55 -8.39 2.06
C THR A 108 -14.65 -7.08 2.83
N LEU A 109 -13.66 -6.21 2.65
CA LEU A 109 -13.47 -4.97 3.41
C LEU A 109 -13.69 -3.77 2.50
N LEU A 110 -14.83 -3.10 2.66
CA LEU A 110 -15.15 -1.84 2.01
C LEU A 110 -14.48 -0.68 2.76
N ASN A 111 -13.67 0.10 2.06
CA ASN A 111 -12.97 1.28 2.56
C ASN A 111 -13.80 2.53 2.25
N THR A 112 -14.15 3.30 3.26
CA THR A 112 -14.93 4.54 3.07
C THR A 112 -14.38 5.70 3.90
N GLN A 113 -14.61 6.91 3.40
CA GLN A 113 -14.48 8.13 4.19
C GLN A 113 -15.87 8.60 4.61
N ASN A 114 -16.10 8.71 5.91
CA ASN A 114 -17.40 9.01 6.51
C ASN A 114 -17.32 10.25 7.42
N LYS A 115 -18.49 10.68 7.90
CA LYS A 115 -18.60 11.60 9.03
C LYS A 115 -19.20 10.87 10.23
N ILE A 116 -18.52 10.93 11.37
CA ILE A 116 -19.00 10.40 12.67
C ILE A 116 -18.98 11.58 13.65
N ASP A 117 -20.12 11.94 14.20
CA ASP A 117 -20.28 13.09 15.12
C ASP A 117 -19.69 14.39 14.55
N GLY A 118 -19.83 14.61 13.24
CA GLY A 118 -19.29 15.78 12.55
C GLY A 118 -17.81 15.69 12.14
N PHE A 119 -17.07 14.70 12.62
CA PHE A 119 -15.66 14.50 12.30
C PHE A 119 -15.48 13.60 11.08
N THR A 120 -14.59 13.99 10.16
CA THR A 120 -14.17 13.12 9.05
C THR A 120 -13.38 11.93 9.60
N LYS A 121 -13.82 10.72 9.26
CA LYS A 121 -13.20 9.45 9.68
C LYS A 121 -13.04 8.51 8.48
N TRP A 122 -12.07 7.61 8.59
CA TRP A 122 -11.97 6.45 7.70
C TRP A 122 -12.61 5.26 8.40
N ALA A 123 -13.36 4.47 7.64
CA ALA A 123 -14.05 3.30 8.15
C ALA A 123 -13.84 2.10 7.22
N ILE A 124 -13.87 0.92 7.83
CA ILE A 124 -13.86 -0.37 7.14
C ILE A 124 -15.16 -1.08 7.48
N ASN A 125 -15.94 -1.45 6.45
CA ASN A 125 -17.28 -2.02 6.62
C ASN A 125 -18.12 -1.22 7.62
N ASN A 126 -18.09 0.12 7.47
CA ASN A 126 -18.84 1.07 8.28
C ASN A 126 -18.43 1.15 9.76
N VAL A 127 -17.25 0.60 10.12
CA VAL A 127 -16.63 0.73 11.45
C VAL A 127 -15.33 1.52 11.37
N SER A 128 -15.24 2.63 12.11
CA SER A 128 -14.00 3.37 12.32
C SER A 128 -13.28 2.82 13.55
N LEU A 129 -12.05 2.35 13.39
CA LEU A 129 -11.27 1.79 14.50
C LEU A 129 -11.00 2.85 15.59
N ALA A 130 -11.30 2.49 16.84
CA ALA A 130 -10.88 3.21 18.03
C ALA A 130 -10.09 2.25 18.92
N LEU A 131 -8.77 2.49 19.07
CA LEU A 131 -7.91 1.61 19.85
C LEU A 131 -8.27 1.70 21.35
N PRO A 132 -8.47 0.56 22.04
CA PRO A 132 -8.72 0.56 23.47
C PRO A 132 -7.45 0.94 24.25
N PRO A 133 -7.59 1.45 25.49
CA PRO A 133 -6.43 1.77 26.33
C PRO A 133 -5.66 0.52 26.80
N THR A 134 -6.31 -0.64 26.84
CA THR A 134 -5.69 -1.91 27.24
C THR A 134 -5.17 -2.66 26.00
N PRO A 135 -3.87 -3.03 25.93
CA PRO A 135 -3.30 -3.67 24.75
C PRO A 135 -3.96 -5.01 24.39
N TYR A 136 -4.38 -5.19 23.14
CA TYR A 136 -5.07 -6.41 22.66
C TYR A 136 -4.35 -7.71 23.02
N LEU A 137 -3.03 -7.78 22.80
CA LEU A 137 -2.25 -8.99 23.05
C LEU A 137 -2.34 -9.43 24.53
N GLY A 138 -2.21 -8.48 25.45
CA GLY A 138 -2.36 -8.75 26.88
C GLY A 138 -3.80 -9.14 27.21
N SER A 139 -4.77 -8.39 26.70
CA SER A 139 -6.19 -8.65 26.91
C SER A 139 -6.61 -10.06 26.49
N ILE A 140 -6.18 -10.49 25.29
CA ILE A 140 -6.49 -11.82 24.76
C ILE A 140 -5.77 -12.90 25.59
N LYS A 141 -4.47 -12.73 25.86
CA LYS A 141 -3.67 -13.70 26.63
C LYS A 141 -4.24 -13.95 28.03
N TYR A 142 -4.70 -12.90 28.71
CA TYR A 142 -5.21 -12.97 30.09
C TYR A 142 -6.74 -13.07 30.17
N GLY A 143 -7.45 -13.17 29.03
CA GLY A 143 -8.91 -13.31 29.01
C GLY A 143 -9.69 -12.10 29.52
N LEU A 144 -9.17 -10.88 29.33
CA LEU A 144 -9.80 -9.64 29.80
C LEU A 144 -11.00 -9.25 28.91
N ARG A 145 -12.19 -9.70 29.28
CA ARG A 145 -13.42 -9.55 28.46
C ARG A 145 -13.94 -8.13 28.30
N ASN A 146 -13.54 -7.20 29.17
CA ASN A 146 -14.00 -5.82 29.17
C ASN A 146 -12.99 -4.84 28.55
N ALA A 147 -11.89 -5.36 27.98
CA ALA A 147 -10.80 -4.53 27.46
C ALA A 147 -11.07 -3.99 26.04
N PHE A 148 -11.94 -4.64 25.28
CA PHE A 148 -12.33 -4.26 23.91
C PHE A 148 -13.69 -4.89 23.56
N ASP A 149 -14.30 -4.48 22.44
CA ASP A 149 -15.55 -5.08 21.97
C ASP A 149 -15.36 -6.57 21.62
N GLN A 150 -16.10 -7.44 22.31
CA GLN A 150 -16.03 -8.89 22.10
C GLN A 150 -16.80 -9.34 20.84
N LYS A 151 -17.60 -8.46 20.24
CA LYS A 151 -18.30 -8.74 18.98
C LYS A 151 -17.32 -8.74 17.82
N SER A 152 -17.35 -9.79 17.00
CA SER A 152 -16.56 -9.82 15.76
C SER A 152 -16.98 -8.68 14.83
N PRO A 153 -16.04 -7.95 14.21
CA PRO A 153 -16.36 -6.91 13.25
C PRO A 153 -17.06 -7.48 11.99
N PRO A 154 -17.77 -6.64 11.21
CA PRO A 154 -18.49 -7.09 10.02
C PRO A 154 -17.54 -7.61 8.93
N GLU A 155 -17.75 -8.83 8.44
CA GLU A 155 -16.86 -9.46 7.44
C GLU A 155 -17.20 -9.12 5.98
N ASN A 156 -18.29 -8.39 5.77
CA ASN A 156 -18.78 -8.01 4.45
C ASN A 156 -19.55 -6.69 4.56
N PHE A 157 -19.89 -6.12 3.40
CA PHE A 157 -20.74 -4.96 3.26
C PHE A 157 -21.98 -5.29 2.40
N PRO A 158 -23.02 -4.44 2.38
CA PRO A 158 -24.22 -4.70 1.59
C PRO A 158 -23.91 -4.85 0.09
N ASN A 159 -24.38 -5.93 -0.54
CA ASN A 159 -24.15 -6.20 -1.98
C ASN A 159 -24.72 -5.11 -2.91
N ASN A 160 -25.67 -4.31 -2.41
CA ASN A 160 -26.27 -3.20 -3.14
C ASN A 160 -25.57 -1.85 -2.89
N TYR A 161 -24.40 -1.85 -2.23
CA TYR A 161 -23.62 -0.64 -2.02
C TYR A 161 -23.05 -0.12 -3.35
N ASP A 162 -23.39 1.12 -3.69
CA ASP A 162 -22.92 1.77 -4.91
C ASP A 162 -21.58 2.47 -4.64
N VAL A 163 -20.48 1.80 -4.99
CA VAL A 163 -19.10 2.31 -4.78
C VAL A 163 -18.78 3.55 -5.62
N MET A 164 -19.62 3.89 -6.60
CA MET A 164 -19.44 5.09 -7.43
C MET A 164 -20.12 6.32 -6.81
N LYS A 165 -20.84 6.17 -5.70
CA LYS A 165 -21.49 7.27 -4.99
C LYS A 165 -20.80 7.55 -3.65
N PRO A 166 -20.83 8.82 -3.20
CA PRO A 166 -20.41 9.15 -1.84
C PRO A 166 -21.15 8.28 -0.81
N PRO A 167 -20.47 7.84 0.26
CA PRO A 167 -21.12 7.08 1.32
C PRO A 167 -22.34 7.82 1.85
N ILE A 168 -23.49 7.15 1.83
CA ILE A 168 -24.69 7.66 2.51
C ILE A 168 -24.40 7.50 3.99
N ASN A 169 -24.28 8.60 4.74
CA ASN A 169 -23.89 8.61 6.16
C ASN A 169 -25.10 8.60 7.11
N PRO A 170 -25.66 7.43 7.48
CA PRO A 170 -26.48 7.39 8.69
C PRO A 170 -25.87 6.57 9.83
N ASN A 171 -24.95 5.62 9.56
CA ASN A 171 -24.66 4.54 10.54
C ASN A 171 -23.18 4.23 10.79
N SER A 172 -22.21 5.04 10.35
CA SER A 172 -20.81 4.74 10.66
C SER A 172 -20.56 4.87 12.16
N THR A 173 -20.08 3.81 12.80
CA THR A 173 -19.80 3.78 14.23
C THR A 173 -18.31 3.65 14.49
N THR A 174 -17.88 3.99 15.69
CA THR A 174 -16.56 3.58 16.18
C THR A 174 -16.61 2.15 16.72
N GLY A 175 -15.49 1.45 16.74
CA GLY A 175 -15.42 0.09 17.28
C GLY A 175 -13.99 -0.37 17.56
N SER A 176 -13.87 -1.40 18.40
CA SER A 176 -12.60 -2.01 18.82
C SER A 176 -12.59 -3.54 18.72
N GLY A 177 -13.55 -4.11 17.98
CA GLY A 177 -13.64 -5.55 17.76
C GLY A 177 -12.46 -6.08 16.93
N VAL A 178 -12.16 -7.36 17.08
CA VAL A 178 -11.03 -8.03 16.42
C VAL A 178 -11.55 -9.19 15.57
N TYR A 179 -11.05 -9.33 14.34
CA TYR A 179 -11.25 -10.55 13.54
C TYR A 179 -10.37 -11.67 14.12
N MET A 180 -11.01 -12.69 14.69
CA MET A 180 -10.34 -13.83 15.31
C MET A 180 -10.36 -15.02 14.33
N PHE A 181 -9.22 -15.67 14.15
CA PHE A 181 -9.06 -16.85 13.29
C PHE A 181 -8.48 -18.02 14.08
N GLY A 182 -8.83 -19.25 13.66
CA GLY A 182 -8.17 -20.44 14.16
C GLY A 182 -6.73 -20.53 13.66
N LEU A 183 -5.87 -21.19 14.43
CA LEU A 183 -4.52 -21.53 13.97
C LEU A 183 -4.61 -22.36 12.68
N ASN A 184 -3.73 -22.09 11.71
CA ASN A 184 -3.67 -22.74 10.39
C ASN A 184 -4.90 -22.52 9.49
N THR A 185 -5.65 -21.44 9.68
CA THR A 185 -6.74 -21.05 8.77
C THR A 185 -6.19 -20.30 7.56
N THR A 186 -6.60 -20.69 6.34
CA THR A 186 -6.35 -19.92 5.12
C THR A 186 -7.45 -18.87 4.94
N VAL A 187 -7.06 -17.59 4.88
CA VAL A 187 -8.01 -16.47 4.81
C VAL A 187 -7.79 -15.68 3.52
N ASP A 188 -8.85 -15.54 2.72
CA ASP A 188 -8.91 -14.58 1.62
C ASP A 188 -9.41 -13.23 2.14
N VAL A 189 -8.73 -12.15 1.77
CA VAL A 189 -9.18 -10.77 2.05
C VAL A 189 -9.31 -10.00 0.75
N ILE A 190 -10.51 -9.49 0.47
CA ILE A 190 -10.79 -8.62 -0.67
C ILE A 190 -10.92 -7.19 -0.15
N LEU A 191 -10.01 -6.31 -0.58
CA LEU A 191 -10.06 -4.89 -0.27
C LEU A 191 -10.85 -4.16 -1.38
N GLN A 192 -12.04 -3.67 -1.05
CA GLN A 192 -12.86 -2.86 -1.93
C GLN A 192 -12.65 -1.39 -1.57
N ASN A 193 -12.25 -0.57 -2.55
CA ASN A 193 -12.19 0.88 -2.41
C ASN A 193 -13.53 1.54 -2.72
#